data_AF-A0A973VZT3-F1
#
_entry.id   AF-A0A973VZT3-F1
#
_cell.length_a   1.000
_cell.length_b   1.000
_cell.length_c   1.000
_cell.angle_alpha   90.00
_cell.angle_beta   90.00
_cell.angle_gamma   90.00
#
_symmetry.space_group_name_H-M   'P 1'
#
loop_
_entity.id
_entity.type
_entity.pdbx_description
1 polymer ?
#
loop_
_entity_poly.entity_id
_entity_poly.type
_entity_poly.pdbx_seq_one_letter_code
_entity_poly.pdbx_strand_id
1 'polypeptide(L)'
;MLIARRADTRARADFATWKMMAKLNGTSALPPEAQNFLAIYNKLLDQMSEADAGEATIQQMYRTYYAEMGGAGKAPEVPARSREPVADTGNVTTFRRLPAKKVSTSDANAKRPMPVALIFACLVVVYVAIRYYFK
;
A
#
# COMPACT_ATOMS: atom_id res chain seq x y z
N MET A 1 -4.42 -9.40 27.75
CA MET A 1 -4.54 -9.85 26.34
C MET A 1 -5.15 -8.81 25.38
N LEU A 2 -6.00 -7.89 25.84
CA LEU A 2 -6.66 -6.91 24.95
C LEU A 2 -5.69 -5.95 24.24
N ILE A 3 -4.61 -5.54 24.93
CA ILE A 3 -3.60 -4.62 24.37
C ILE A 3 -2.83 -5.28 23.21
N ALA A 4 -2.45 -6.56 23.36
CA ALA A 4 -1.80 -7.31 22.29
C ALA A 4 -2.68 -7.44 21.04
N ARG A 5 -3.95 -7.80 21.22
CA ARG A 5 -4.92 -7.84 20.10
C ARG A 5 -5.12 -6.47 19.46
N ARG A 6 -5.23 -5.41 20.26
CA ARG A 6 -5.40 -4.04 19.76
C ARG A 6 -4.18 -3.58 18.97
N ALA A 7 -2.98 -3.88 19.46
CA ALA A 7 -1.73 -3.56 18.79
C ALA A 7 -1.58 -4.31 17.46
N ASP A 8 -1.89 -5.62 17.40
CA ASP A 8 -1.86 -6.39 16.14
C ASP A 8 -2.88 -5.88 15.13
N THR A 9 -4.11 -5.62 15.58
CA THR A 9 -5.17 -5.09 14.69
C THR A 9 -4.78 -3.73 14.13
N ARG A 10 -4.22 -2.86 14.98
CA ARG A 10 -3.73 -1.54 14.56
C ARG A 10 -2.56 -1.67 13.59
N ALA A 11 -1.56 -2.50 13.91
CA ALA A 11 -0.40 -2.72 13.05
C ALA A 11 -0.79 -3.19 11.64
N ARG A 12 -1.74 -4.13 11.54
CA ARG A 12 -2.24 -4.63 10.25
C ARG A 12 -3.03 -3.57 9.48
N ALA A 13 -3.88 -2.81 10.16
CA ALA A 13 -4.67 -1.75 9.54
C ALA A 13 -3.76 -0.64 9.01
N ASP A 14 -2.86 -0.13 9.85
CA ASP A 14 -1.94 0.95 9.51
C ASP A 14 -1.00 0.51 8.37
N PHE A 15 -0.46 -0.72 8.41
CA PHE A 15 0.36 -1.26 7.32
C PHE A 15 -0.38 -1.31 5.98
N ALA A 16 -1.63 -1.79 5.95
CA ALA A 16 -2.43 -1.85 4.74
C ALA A 16 -2.73 -0.45 4.19
N THR A 17 -3.12 0.49 5.07
CA THR A 17 -3.37 1.88 4.71
C THR A 17 -2.13 2.55 4.16
N TRP A 18 -0.97 2.36 4.79
CA TRP A 18 0.28 2.96 4.36
C TRP A 18 0.77 2.40 3.04
N LYS A 19 0.63 1.09 2.82
CA LYS A 19 0.94 0.47 1.54
C LYS A 19 0.04 0.98 0.42
N MET A 20 -1.25 1.24 0.70
CA MET A 20 -2.16 1.88 -0.25
C MET A 20 -1.75 3.34 -0.52
N MET A 21 -1.48 4.13 0.53
CA MET A 21 -1.08 5.53 0.39
C MET A 21 0.24 5.70 -0.35
N ALA A 22 1.20 4.82 -0.10
CA ALA A 22 2.49 4.82 -0.80
C ALA A 22 2.33 4.57 -2.30
N LYS A 23 1.37 3.74 -2.70
CA LYS A 23 1.03 3.51 -4.11
C LYS A 23 0.34 4.71 -4.77
N LEU A 24 -0.43 5.49 -4.01
CA LEU A 24 -1.20 6.62 -4.56
C LEU A 24 -0.39 7.92 -4.62
N ASN A 25 0.27 8.28 -3.52
CA ASN A 25 0.89 9.59 -3.33
C ASN A 25 2.42 9.54 -3.20
N GLY A 26 3.01 8.34 -3.33
CA GLY A 26 4.43 8.12 -3.05
C GLY A 26 4.72 8.00 -1.55
N THR A 27 5.88 7.42 -1.21
CA THR A 27 6.27 7.17 0.18
C THR A 27 6.52 8.45 0.98
N SER A 28 6.89 9.55 0.32
CA SER A 28 7.17 10.85 0.95
C SER A 28 5.95 11.53 1.56
N ALA A 29 4.74 11.15 1.14
CA ALA A 29 3.50 11.71 1.67
C ALA A 29 3.06 11.09 3.01
N LEU A 30 3.75 10.03 3.47
CA LEU A 30 3.43 9.35 4.72
C LEU A 30 4.17 9.96 5.92
N PRO A 31 3.66 9.75 7.15
CA PRO A 31 4.40 10.10 8.37
C PRO A 31 5.80 9.47 8.42
N PRO A 32 6.79 10.10 9.08
CA PRO A 32 8.17 9.59 9.14
C PRO A 32 8.27 8.15 9.68
N GLU A 33 7.42 7.80 10.64
CA GLU A 33 7.36 6.45 11.21
C GLU A 33 6.95 5.41 10.16
N ALA A 34 5.91 5.72 9.37
CA ALA A 34 5.44 4.86 8.29
C ALA A 34 6.48 4.72 7.17
N GLN A 35 7.22 5.79 6.86
CA GLN A 35 8.32 5.73 5.90
C GLN A 35 9.41 4.75 6.35
N ASN A 36 9.76 4.75 7.63
CA ASN A 36 10.76 3.84 8.18
C ASN A 36 10.31 2.38 8.09
N PHE A 37 9.04 2.09 8.45
CA PHE A 37 8.48 0.74 8.30
C PHE A 37 8.39 0.28 6.84
N LEU A 38 8.03 1.17 5.91
CA LEU A 38 8.03 0.84 4.48
C LEU A 38 9.44 0.64 3.92
N ALA A 39 10.44 1.38 4.42
CA ALA A 39 11.84 1.16 4.06
C ALA A 39 12.34 -0.21 4.56
N ILE A 40 11.95 -0.60 5.78
CA ILE A 40 12.21 -1.95 6.32
C ILE A 40 11.53 -2.99 5.42
N TYR A 41 10.25 -2.84 5.13
CA TYR A 41 9.49 -3.74 4.25
C TYR A 41 10.15 -3.91 2.87
N ASN A 42 10.61 -2.82 2.25
CA ASN A 42 11.29 -2.89 0.96
C ASN A 42 12.61 -3.70 1.05
N LYS A 43 13.39 -3.53 2.13
CA LYS A 43 14.59 -4.37 2.35
C LYS A 43 14.26 -5.83 2.55
N LEU A 44 13.12 -6.14 3.18
CA LEU A 44 12.63 -7.52 3.33
C LEU A 44 12.15 -8.09 1.98
N LEU A 45 11.54 -7.29 1.11
CA LEU A 45 11.14 -7.72 -0.23
C LEU A 45 12.33 -8.17 -1.10
N ASP A 46 13.51 -7.60 -0.88
CA ASP A 46 14.72 -8.04 -1.59
C ASP A 46 15.20 -9.44 -1.16
N GLN A 47 14.73 -9.93 -0.01
CA GLN A 47 15.20 -11.17 0.62
C GLN A 47 14.13 -12.28 0.65
N MET A 48 12.84 -11.94 0.66
CA MET A 48 11.74 -12.90 0.82
C MET A 48 10.48 -12.50 0.05
N SER A 49 9.45 -13.36 0.08
CA SER A 49 8.20 -13.11 -0.64
C SER A 49 7.43 -11.91 -0.08
N GLU A 50 6.56 -11.32 -0.90
CA GLU A 50 5.72 -10.18 -0.49
C GLU A 50 4.84 -10.49 0.74
N ALA A 51 4.39 -11.74 0.86
CA ALA A 51 3.59 -12.20 1.99
C ALA A 51 4.44 -12.24 3.26
N ASP A 52 5.61 -12.86 3.20
CA ASP A 52 6.50 -13.04 4.36
C ASP A 52 7.07 -11.69 4.82
N ALA A 53 7.50 -10.83 3.89
CA ALA A 53 7.99 -9.49 4.16
C ALA A 53 6.91 -8.63 4.84
N GLY A 54 5.66 -8.78 4.40
CA GLY A 54 4.51 -8.10 4.99
C GLY A 54 4.27 -8.55 6.43
N GLU A 55 4.26 -9.85 6.68
CA GLU A 55 4.07 -10.39 8.03
C GLU A 55 5.20 -10.02 8.99
N ALA A 56 6.45 -10.09 8.54
CA ALA A 56 7.62 -9.67 9.32
C ALA A 56 7.54 -8.17 9.70
N THR A 57 7.12 -7.32 8.77
CA THR A 57 6.94 -5.88 9.02
C THR A 57 5.80 -5.63 10.00
N ILE A 58 4.67 -6.32 9.84
CA ILE A 58 3.52 -6.24 10.76
C ILE A 58 3.93 -6.67 12.17
N GLN A 59 4.72 -7.74 12.33
CA GLN A 59 5.23 -8.15 13.63
C GLN A 59 6.11 -7.09 14.28
N GLN A 60 6.93 -6.40 13.49
CA GLN A 60 7.76 -5.31 13.99
C GLN A 60 6.94 -4.12 14.45
N MET A 61 5.95 -3.70 13.65
CA MET A 61 4.97 -2.66 14.03
C MET A 61 4.19 -3.05 15.29
N TYR A 62 3.75 -4.31 15.39
CA TYR A 62 3.07 -4.84 16.57
C TYR A 62 3.91 -4.67 17.85
N ARG A 63 5.21 -4.99 17.79
CA ARG A 63 6.10 -4.85 18.96
C ARG A 63 6.21 -3.39 19.39
N THR A 64 6.34 -2.47 18.44
CA THR A 64 6.38 -1.02 18.70
C THR A 64 5.07 -0.56 19.36
N TYR A 65 3.92 -0.89 18.79
CA TYR A 65 2.61 -0.50 19.33
C TYR A 65 2.27 -1.18 20.65
N TYR A 66 2.72 -2.40 20.87
CA TYR A 66 2.55 -3.09 22.14
C TYR A 66 3.29 -2.36 23.27
N ALA A 67 4.54 -1.94 23.01
CA ALA A 67 5.33 -1.17 23.96
C ALA A 67 4.70 0.22 24.24
N GLU A 68 4.27 0.93 23.20
CA GLU A 68 3.60 2.23 23.33
C GLU A 68 2.29 2.17 24.12
N MET A 69 1.52 1.09 23.98
CA MET A 69 0.26 0.90 24.72
C MET A 69 0.46 0.41 26.16
N GLY A 70 1.67 0.48 26.71
CA GLY A 70 1.97 0.11 28.09
C GLY A 70 2.09 -1.40 28.32
N GLY A 71 2.34 -2.17 27.26
CA GLY A 71 2.66 -3.59 27.37
C GLY A 71 4.02 -3.80 28.01
N ALA A 72 4.07 -4.24 29.27
CA ALA A 72 5.31 -4.63 29.95
C ALA A 72 5.67 -6.10 29.62
N GLY A 73 6.90 -6.34 29.18
CA GLY A 73 7.46 -7.67 28.93
C GLY A 73 7.45 -8.12 27.46
N LYS A 74 7.74 -9.40 27.22
CA LYS A 74 7.79 -9.98 25.87
C LYS A 74 6.37 -9.97 25.28
N ALA A 75 6.18 -9.24 24.18
CA ALA A 75 4.91 -9.16 23.49
C ALA A 75 4.37 -10.58 23.21
N PRO A 76 3.16 -10.93 23.69
CA PRO A 76 2.59 -12.25 23.45
C PRO A 76 2.55 -12.52 21.94
N GLU A 77 2.92 -13.73 21.54
CA GLU A 77 2.84 -14.14 20.14
C GLU A 77 1.36 -14.28 19.79
N VAL A 78 0.82 -13.27 19.10
CA VAL A 78 -0.55 -13.34 18.58
C VAL A 78 -0.47 -14.25 17.37
N PRO A 79 -1.22 -15.38 17.36
CA PRO A 79 -1.24 -16.26 16.19
C PRO A 79 -1.60 -15.41 14.97
N ALA A 80 -0.78 -15.50 13.92
CA ALA A 80 -1.10 -14.87 12.65
C ALA A 80 -2.52 -15.33 12.28
N ARG A 81 -3.46 -14.38 12.22
CA ARG A 81 -4.85 -14.71 11.87
C ARG A 81 -4.78 -15.36 10.50
N SER A 82 -5.04 -16.66 10.45
CA SER A 82 -5.21 -17.40 9.21
C SER A 82 -6.17 -16.58 8.36
N ARG A 83 -5.72 -16.18 7.16
CA ARG A 83 -6.63 -15.75 6.10
C ARG A 83 -7.37 -17.00 5.64
N GLU A 84 -8.16 -17.60 6.52
CA GLU A 84 -9.28 -18.38 6.01
C GLU A 84 -10.16 -17.34 5.30
N PRO A 85 -10.33 -17.44 3.96
CA PRO A 85 -11.39 -16.70 3.33
C PRO A 85 -12.63 -17.04 4.15
N VAL A 86 -13.32 -16.01 4.66
CA VAL A 86 -14.64 -16.20 5.24
C VAL A 86 -15.42 -16.93 4.16
N ALA A 87 -15.61 -18.22 4.33
CA ALA A 87 -16.54 -18.98 3.52
C ALA A 87 -17.86 -18.28 3.79
N ASP A 88 -18.36 -17.55 2.80
CA ASP A 88 -19.63 -16.82 2.83
C ASP A 88 -20.70 -17.80 3.29
N THR A 89 -20.89 -17.90 4.61
CA THR A 89 -21.82 -18.81 5.24
C THR A 89 -23.14 -18.08 5.26
N GLY A 90 -23.73 -17.99 4.07
CA GLY A 90 -25.17 -18.03 3.84
C GLY A 90 -26.06 -17.04 4.58
N ASN A 91 -25.58 -15.86 4.98
CA ASN A 91 -26.47 -14.85 5.58
C ASN A 91 -26.10 -13.38 5.31
N VAL A 92 -25.57 -13.09 4.12
CA VAL A 92 -25.58 -11.71 3.59
C VAL A 92 -26.69 -11.65 2.57
N THR A 93 -27.78 -10.96 2.92
CA THR A 93 -28.86 -10.66 1.97
C THR A 93 -28.27 -9.95 0.78
N THR A 94 -28.40 -10.55 -0.40
CA THR A 94 -27.95 -9.94 -1.65
C THR A 94 -28.73 -8.65 -1.84
N PHE A 95 -28.03 -7.51 -1.73
CA PHE A 95 -28.60 -6.21 -2.05
C PHE A 95 -29.22 -6.29 -3.45
N ARG A 96 -30.55 -6.17 -3.52
CA ARG A 96 -31.31 -6.20 -4.77
C ARG A 96 -30.78 -5.10 -5.68
N ARG A 97 -29.96 -5.48 -6.66
CA ARG A 97 -29.40 -4.58 -7.65
C ARG A 97 -30.55 -4.05 -8.52
N LEU A 98 -30.84 -2.76 -8.42
CA LEU A 98 -31.73 -2.08 -9.37
C LEU A 98 -31.17 -2.28 -10.80
N PRO A 99 -32.02 -2.48 -11.82
CA PRO A 99 -31.56 -2.72 -13.17
C PRO A 99 -30.71 -1.55 -13.65
N ALA A 100 -29.52 -1.85 -14.18
CA ALA A 100 -28.56 -0.85 -14.63
C ALA A 100 -29.17 0.04 -15.72
N LYS A 101 -29.23 1.34 -15.45
CA LYS A 101 -29.50 2.35 -16.48
C LYS A 101 -28.40 2.25 -17.53
N LYS A 102 -28.77 2.00 -18.79
CA LYS A 102 -27.82 1.93 -19.91
C LYS A 102 -27.04 3.25 -19.97
N VAL A 103 -25.77 3.19 -19.60
CA VAL A 103 -24.82 4.27 -19.85
C VAL A 103 -24.57 4.27 -21.35
N SER A 104 -24.92 5.37 -22.00
CA SER A 104 -24.59 5.62 -23.40
C SER A 104 -23.08 5.55 -23.56
N THR A 105 -22.61 4.55 -24.31
CA THR A 105 -21.23 4.40 -24.73
C THR A 105 -20.83 5.67 -25.47
N SER A 106 -20.11 6.57 -24.80
CA SER A 106 -19.37 7.63 -25.48
C SER A 106 -18.08 7.02 -25.99
N ASP A 107 -17.89 7.18 -27.29
CA ASP A 107 -16.84 6.67 -28.16
C ASP A 107 -15.53 6.20 -27.50
N ALA A 108 -15.24 4.92 -27.69
CA ALA A 108 -13.96 4.29 -27.40
C ALA A 108 -12.86 4.65 -28.43
N ASN A 109 -12.81 5.90 -28.90
CA ASN A 109 -11.78 6.35 -29.84
C ASN A 109 -11.22 7.75 -29.55
N ALA A 110 -11.19 8.17 -28.28
CA ALA A 110 -10.32 9.26 -27.86
C ALA A 110 -9.00 8.68 -27.37
N LYS A 111 -8.17 8.18 -28.30
CA LYS A 111 -6.77 7.83 -28.01
C LYS A 111 -6.04 9.13 -27.69
N ARG A 112 -6.15 9.61 -26.44
CA ARG A 112 -5.35 10.75 -25.94
C ARG A 112 -3.89 10.37 -26.14
N PRO A 113 -3.13 11.08 -27.00
CA PRO A 113 -1.72 10.80 -27.15
C PRO A 113 -1.05 11.03 -25.80
N MET A 114 -0.44 9.96 -25.29
CA MET A 114 0.16 9.90 -23.95
C MET A 114 1.17 11.05 -23.77
N PRO A 115 1.16 11.75 -22.62
CA PRO A 115 2.05 12.88 -22.35
C PRO A 115 3.55 12.51 -22.38
N VAL A 116 3.87 11.21 -22.36
CA VAL A 116 5.23 10.67 -22.41
C VAL A 116 5.99 11.12 -23.65
N ALA A 117 5.35 11.15 -24.83
CA ALA A 117 6.03 11.55 -26.07
C ALA A 117 6.46 13.04 -26.04
N LEU A 118 5.63 13.91 -25.45
CA LEU A 118 5.93 15.33 -25.30
C LEU A 118 7.05 15.57 -24.28
N ILE A 119 7.04 14.84 -23.18
CA ILE A 119 8.11 14.89 -22.17
C ILE A 119 9.44 14.45 -22.78
N PHE A 120 9.44 13.36 -23.55
CA PHE A 120 10.64 12.85 -24.21
C PHE A 120 11.19 13.84 -25.25
N ALA A 121 10.32 14.41 -26.10
CA ALA A 121 10.73 15.42 -27.07
C ALA A 121 11.34 16.66 -26.39
N CYS A 122 10.73 17.14 -25.31
CA CYS A 122 11.24 18.26 -24.53
C CYS A 122 12.64 17.98 -23.95
N LEU A 123 12.86 16.80 -23.37
CA LEU A 123 14.17 16.39 -22.86
C LEU A 123 15.26 16.33 -23.93
N VAL A 124 14.94 15.84 -25.13
CA VAL A 124 15.89 15.79 -26.25
C VAL A 124 16.28 17.21 -26.67
N VAL A 125 15.32 18.13 -26.79
CA VAL A 125 15.59 19.53 -27.15
C VAL A 125 16.49 20.20 -26.12
N VAL A 126 16.19 20.04 -24.83
CA VAL A 126 17.01 20.59 -23.73
C VAL A 126 18.43 20.02 -23.77
N TYR A 127 18.57 18.71 -23.96
CA TYR A 127 19.88 18.06 -24.07
C TYR A 127 20.71 18.60 -25.23
N VAL A 128 20.10 18.74 -26.42
CA VAL A 128 20.78 19.29 -27.60
C VAL A 128 21.17 20.75 -27.37
N ALA A 129 20.28 21.56 -26.79
CA ALA A 129 20.57 22.97 -26.50
C ALA A 129 21.74 23.13 -25.53
N ILE A 130 21.75 22.35 -24.43
CA ILE A 130 22.87 22.32 -23.48
C ILE A 130 24.14 21.87 -24.22
N ARG A 131 24.08 20.78 -24.99
CA ARG A 131 25.25 20.27 -25.70
C ARG A 131 25.80 21.23 -26.75
N TYR A 132 24.96 22.08 -27.34
CA TYR A 132 25.37 23.09 -28.31
C TYR A 132 25.89 24.36 -27.65
N TYR A 133 25.41 24.69 -26.45
CA TYR A 133 25.85 25.87 -25.70
C TYR A 133 27.14 25.63 -24.89
N PHE A 134 27.36 24.39 -24.44
CA PHE A 134 28.56 23.96 -23.71
C PHE A 134 29.62 23.29 -24.61
N LYS A 135 29.48 23.41 -25.93
CA LYS A 135 30.47 23.01 -26.92
C LYS A 135 30.95 24.24 -27.68
#